data_AF-F0YNP4-F1
#
_entry.id   AF-F0YNP4-F1
#
_cell.length_a   1.000
_cell.length_b   1.000
_cell.length_c   1.000
_cell.angle_alpha   90.00
_cell.angle_beta   90.00
_cell.angle_gamma   90.00
#
_symmetry.space_group_name_H-M   'P 1'
#
loop_
_entity.id
_entity.type
_entity.pdbx_description
1 polymer ?
#
loop_
_entity_poly.entity_id
_entity_poly.type
_entity_poly.pdbx_seq_one_letter_code
_entity_poly.pdbx_strand_id
1 'polypeptide(L)'
;MQNMHEKKCFCDGEKLVAIISEAASAGISLQADRRIPNQRRRVHLTLELPWSADKAIQQLGRSHRSNQSSAPEYKFLISSVGGEKRFACAVARRLESLGALTQGDRRATVGAKGLGLQSFNFDTKWGRQALATLMRVVVRAANSPFTLPTLPKDEKDELMQAFSKDGTIFSGGGADPELSVGIDASLDTEKKASVGVFLNRLLGLTLVRQNLIFDYFSKLVDHHVRVARREGKYDEAIAEVKGHRVEITDETVLQAETSTRGELVHLNVEVDRGIPWDEALAVLASATEDAAHEKAAKEAQAQHRGRNAFTDMRSLRGRAEVAGFYRSNIPNPATKKHYVALAIVGKTYTAGDTSGTIRVYRPNTGISQMQKVDLLQRYGKIDAADVKKEWKALYDNGDKHCSHGPKCKHGAKCQVGKRTQQKHVLQGSLLVSMRKAEAIIQKRTGNAIRLGVCRVVETDDAGKSVLGIDLPTCYCQNVMDELQEEDM
;
A
#
# COMPACT_ATOMS: atom_id res chain seq x y z
N MET A 1 -41.47 -7.38 -15.76
CA MET A 1 -42.33 -6.56 -14.88
C MET A 1 -41.74 -6.55 -13.48
N GLN A 2 -41.69 -5.39 -12.83
CA GLN A 2 -41.12 -5.22 -11.50
C GLN A 2 -42.19 -5.52 -10.43
N ASN A 3 -41.89 -6.37 -9.45
CA ASN A 3 -42.87 -6.78 -8.42
C ASN A 3 -43.01 -5.69 -7.34
N MET A 4 -43.92 -4.74 -7.57
CA MET A 4 -44.15 -3.59 -6.70
C MET A 4 -44.80 -3.96 -5.36
N HIS A 5 -45.54 -5.07 -5.31
CA HIS A 5 -46.16 -5.57 -4.08
C HIS A 5 -45.09 -6.00 -3.07
N GLU A 6 -44.12 -6.82 -3.51
CA GLU A 6 -43.00 -7.27 -2.68
C GLU A 6 -42.16 -6.10 -2.15
N LYS A 7 -41.89 -5.10 -3.01
CA LYS A 7 -41.19 -3.88 -2.61
C LYS A 7 -41.93 -3.15 -1.49
N LYS A 8 -43.25 -3.04 -1.62
CA LYS A 8 -44.10 -2.36 -0.63
C LYS A 8 -44.09 -3.10 0.71
N CYS A 9 -44.31 -4.42 0.71
CA CYS A 9 -44.25 -5.23 1.93
C CYS A 9 -42.90 -5.10 2.66
N PHE A 10 -41.78 -5.00 1.93
CA PHE A 10 -40.46 -4.75 2.53
C PHE A 10 -40.32 -3.33 3.11
N CYS A 11 -40.77 -2.29 2.37
CA CYS A 11 -40.74 -0.89 2.81
C CYS A 11 -41.66 -0.60 4.00
N ASP A 12 -42.78 -1.31 4.10
CA ASP A 12 -43.76 -1.18 5.17
C ASP A 12 -43.35 -2.00 6.41
N GLY A 13 -42.40 -2.94 6.24
CA GLY A 13 -41.82 -3.74 7.32
C GLY A 13 -42.55 -5.04 7.60
N GLU A 14 -43.54 -5.40 6.78
CA GLU A 14 -44.21 -6.70 6.78
C GLU A 14 -43.24 -7.84 6.40
N LYS A 15 -42.30 -7.54 5.49
CA LYS A 15 -41.18 -8.43 5.13
C LYS A 15 -39.86 -7.84 5.58
N LEU A 16 -39.02 -8.67 6.20
CA LEU A 16 -37.71 -8.26 6.72
C LEU A 16 -36.56 -8.49 5.73
N VAL A 17 -36.79 -9.33 4.71
CA VAL A 17 -35.77 -9.74 3.74
C VAL A 17 -36.28 -9.44 2.34
N ALA A 18 -35.43 -8.83 1.52
CA ALA A 18 -35.65 -8.64 0.10
C ALA A 18 -34.49 -9.26 -0.67
N ILE A 19 -34.81 -10.09 -1.67
CA ILE A 19 -33.81 -10.69 -2.57
C ILE A 19 -33.94 -9.98 -3.91
N ILE A 20 -32.82 -9.46 -4.40
CA ILE A 20 -32.77 -8.76 -5.67
C ILE A 20 -31.81 -9.47 -6.62
N SER A 21 -32.26 -9.73 -7.84
CA SER A 21 -31.41 -10.18 -8.95
C SER A 21 -31.03 -8.99 -9.83
N GLU A 22 -30.03 -9.17 -10.69
CA GLU A 22 -29.63 -8.13 -11.64
C GLU A 22 -30.83 -7.63 -12.48
N ALA A 23 -31.63 -8.56 -13.02
CA ALA A 23 -32.79 -8.26 -13.86
C ALA A 23 -33.92 -7.52 -13.10
N ALA A 24 -34.03 -7.70 -11.78
CA ALA A 24 -35.04 -7.04 -10.94
C ALA A 24 -34.56 -5.71 -10.33
N SER A 25 -33.25 -5.41 -10.40
CA SER A 25 -32.61 -4.28 -9.70
C SER A 25 -32.78 -2.92 -10.38
N ALA A 26 -33.21 -2.88 -11.64
CA ALA A 26 -33.34 -1.64 -12.41
C ALA A 26 -34.51 -0.78 -11.90
N GLY A 27 -34.23 0.30 -11.18
CA GLY A 27 -35.25 1.29 -10.78
C GLY A 27 -35.89 1.07 -9.40
N ILE A 28 -35.60 -0.04 -8.70
CA ILE A 28 -36.05 -0.20 -7.31
C ILE A 28 -35.19 0.60 -6.32
N SER A 29 -35.80 0.90 -5.18
CA SER A 29 -35.24 1.67 -4.08
C SER A 29 -35.69 1.01 -2.78
N LEU A 30 -34.71 0.55 -1.99
CA LEU A 30 -34.85 -0.28 -0.79
C LEU A 30 -34.12 0.31 0.43
N GLN A 31 -33.62 1.56 0.33
CA GLN A 31 -32.97 2.23 1.46
C GLN A 31 -33.94 2.41 2.65
N ALA A 32 -33.38 2.66 3.83
CA ALA A 32 -34.13 3.06 5.01
C ALA A 32 -34.54 4.54 4.90
N ASP A 33 -35.46 4.88 3.98
CA ASP A 33 -35.90 6.26 3.77
C ASP A 33 -36.63 6.79 5.02
N ARG A 34 -36.39 8.04 5.41
CA ARG A 34 -37.09 8.69 6.54
C ARG A 34 -38.61 8.81 6.32
N ARG A 35 -39.08 8.69 5.08
CA ARG A 35 -40.50 8.78 4.69
C ARG A 35 -41.26 7.45 4.74
N ILE A 36 -40.57 6.32 4.89
CA ILE A 36 -41.21 4.99 4.92
C ILE A 36 -41.23 4.42 6.35
N PRO A 37 -42.21 3.56 6.69
CA PRO A 37 -42.32 2.99 8.04
C PRO A 37 -41.11 2.16 8.46
N ASN A 38 -40.58 1.31 7.58
CA ASN A 38 -39.43 0.46 7.91
C ASN A 38 -38.10 1.20 7.80
N GLN A 39 -37.69 1.86 8.90
CA GLN A 39 -36.44 2.61 8.99
C GLN A 39 -35.25 1.82 9.57
N ARG A 40 -35.39 0.49 9.77
CA ARG A 40 -34.31 -0.36 10.31
C ARG A 40 -33.03 -0.28 9.46
N ARG A 41 -31.85 -0.31 10.09
CA ARG A 41 -30.57 -0.30 9.38
C ARG A 41 -30.50 -1.44 8.37
N ARG A 42 -30.15 -1.12 7.12
CA ARG A 42 -30.07 -2.11 6.04
C ARG A 42 -28.77 -2.91 6.17
N VAL A 43 -28.85 -4.23 6.00
CA VAL A 43 -27.69 -5.10 5.81
C VAL A 43 -27.78 -5.65 4.39
N HIS A 44 -26.87 -5.23 3.52
CA HIS A 44 -26.81 -5.65 2.14
C HIS A 44 -25.80 -6.79 2.01
N LEU A 45 -26.31 -7.99 1.76
CA LEU A 45 -25.51 -9.18 1.50
C LEU A 45 -25.34 -9.35 -0.01
N THR A 46 -24.11 -9.28 -0.51
CA THR A 46 -23.80 -9.54 -1.92
C THR A 46 -23.25 -10.97 -2.04
N LEU A 47 -24.08 -11.86 -2.57
CA LEU A 47 -23.74 -13.28 -2.78
C LEU A 47 -22.86 -13.48 -4.02
N GLU A 48 -23.15 -12.74 -5.09
CA GLU A 48 -22.38 -12.73 -6.32
C GLU A 48 -22.06 -11.28 -6.67
N LEU A 49 -20.78 -10.99 -6.88
CA LEU A 49 -20.34 -9.67 -7.32
C LEU A 49 -20.54 -9.52 -8.82
N PRO A 50 -21.19 -8.43 -9.29
CA PRO A 50 -21.31 -8.20 -10.71
C PRO A 50 -19.95 -8.09 -11.40
N TRP A 51 -19.90 -8.62 -12.62
CA TRP A 51 -18.73 -8.58 -13.50
C TRP A 51 -18.25 -7.15 -13.82
N SER A 52 -19.14 -6.16 -13.72
CA SER A 52 -18.84 -4.75 -13.90
C SER A 52 -18.95 -3.99 -12.58
N ALA A 53 -17.93 -3.18 -12.29
CA ALA A 53 -17.93 -2.31 -11.11
C ALA A 53 -19.12 -1.35 -11.11
N ASP A 54 -19.45 -0.74 -12.26
CA ASP A 54 -20.58 0.19 -12.35
C ASP A 54 -21.92 -0.50 -12.08
N LYS A 55 -22.08 -1.77 -12.51
CA LYS A 55 -23.24 -2.59 -12.15
C LYS A 55 -23.29 -2.88 -10.66
N ALA A 56 -22.15 -3.19 -10.04
CA ALA A 56 -22.05 -3.39 -8.58
C ALA A 56 -22.47 -2.12 -7.83
N ILE A 57 -22.00 -0.95 -8.24
CA ILE A 57 -22.41 0.32 -7.63
C ILE A 57 -23.90 0.58 -7.80
N GLN A 58 -24.44 0.32 -8.97
CA GLN A 58 -25.88 0.43 -9.20
C GLN A 58 -26.67 -0.51 -8.29
N GLN A 59 -26.17 -1.71 -7.99
CA GLN A 59 -26.80 -2.64 -7.04
C GLN A 59 -26.69 -2.16 -5.60
N LEU A 60 -25.51 -1.71 -5.17
CA LEU A 60 -25.30 -1.20 -3.80
C LEU A 60 -26.10 0.10 -3.55
N GLY A 61 -26.27 0.93 -4.58
CA GLY A 61 -27.14 2.11 -4.59
C GLY A 61 -28.65 1.83 -4.47
N ARG A 62 -29.07 0.55 -4.44
CA ARG A 62 -30.47 0.20 -4.12
C ARG A 62 -30.77 0.35 -2.63
N SER A 63 -29.79 0.10 -1.77
CA SER A 63 -29.89 0.26 -0.32
C SER A 63 -29.27 1.56 0.20
N HIS A 64 -28.52 2.28 -0.65
CA HIS A 64 -27.80 3.50 -0.27
C HIS A 64 -28.22 4.69 -1.12
N ARG A 65 -29.02 5.61 -0.54
CA ARG A 65 -29.51 6.82 -1.23
C ARG A 65 -29.59 8.01 -0.26
N SER A 66 -29.79 9.20 -0.83
CA SER A 66 -30.11 10.40 -0.06
C SER A 66 -31.39 10.20 0.76
N ASN A 67 -31.51 10.93 1.88
CA ASN A 67 -32.63 10.86 2.82
C ASN A 67 -32.80 9.51 3.57
N GLN A 68 -31.76 8.67 3.64
CA GLN A 68 -31.79 7.49 4.51
C GLN A 68 -31.62 7.86 5.99
N SER A 69 -32.33 7.18 6.89
CA SER A 69 -32.22 7.34 8.35
C SER A 69 -30.89 6.82 8.88
N SER A 70 -30.36 5.78 8.25
CA SER A 70 -29.11 5.13 8.61
C SER A 70 -28.41 4.60 7.36
N ALA A 71 -27.07 4.58 7.40
CA ALA A 71 -26.28 3.99 6.33
C ALA A 71 -26.33 2.45 6.37
N PRO A 72 -26.41 1.77 5.21
CA PRO A 72 -26.36 0.33 5.14
C PRO A 72 -25.01 -0.23 5.62
N GLU A 73 -25.05 -1.47 6.11
CA GLU A 73 -23.88 -2.33 6.27
C GLU A 73 -23.74 -3.23 5.06
N TYR A 74 -22.55 -3.29 4.46
CA TYR A 74 -22.27 -4.16 3.31
C TYR A 74 -21.51 -5.40 3.76
N LYS A 75 -21.97 -6.59 3.36
CA LYS A 75 -21.23 -7.84 3.51
C LYS A 75 -21.09 -8.53 2.17
N PHE A 76 -19.85 -8.77 1.76
CA PHE A 76 -19.53 -9.46 0.53
C PHE A 76 -19.17 -10.91 0.84
N LEU A 77 -19.85 -11.85 0.21
CA LEU A 77 -19.46 -13.26 0.20
C LEU A 77 -18.54 -13.46 -0.99
N ILE A 78 -17.28 -13.79 -0.71
CA ILE A 78 -16.25 -14.03 -1.71
C ILE A 78 -15.62 -15.37 -1.35
N SER A 79 -15.62 -16.32 -2.29
CA SER A 79 -14.96 -17.60 -2.08
C SER A 79 -13.43 -17.44 -2.10
N SER A 80 -12.73 -18.49 -1.67
CA SER A 80 -11.26 -18.53 -1.72
C SER A 80 -10.70 -18.64 -3.15
N VAL A 81 -11.56 -18.78 -4.16
CA VAL A 81 -11.21 -18.98 -5.57
C VAL A 81 -10.54 -17.73 -6.14
N GLY A 82 -9.37 -17.91 -6.78
CA GLY A 82 -8.58 -16.81 -7.36
C GLY A 82 -9.35 -15.92 -8.34
N GLY A 83 -10.28 -16.49 -9.10
CA GLY A 83 -11.13 -15.78 -10.06
C GLY A 83 -12.12 -14.80 -9.42
N GLU A 84 -12.76 -15.19 -8.31
CA GLU A 84 -13.72 -14.33 -7.60
C GLU A 84 -13.04 -13.14 -6.93
N LYS A 85 -11.80 -13.33 -6.45
CA LYS A 85 -11.00 -12.28 -5.81
C LYS A 85 -10.76 -11.07 -6.72
N ARG A 86 -10.73 -11.27 -8.04
CA ARG A 86 -10.60 -10.18 -9.02
C ARG A 86 -11.82 -9.25 -9.02
N PHE A 87 -13.03 -9.79 -8.99
CA PHE A 87 -14.26 -8.98 -9.02
C PHE A 87 -14.37 -8.10 -7.78
N ALA A 88 -14.01 -8.68 -6.63
CA ALA A 88 -13.93 -7.95 -5.38
C ALA A 88 -13.01 -6.74 -5.47
N CYS A 89 -11.83 -6.87 -6.07
CA CYS A 89 -10.90 -5.75 -6.23
C CYS A 89 -11.43 -4.64 -7.15
N ALA A 90 -11.99 -5.00 -8.31
CA ALA A 90 -12.47 -4.01 -9.28
C ALA A 90 -13.61 -3.17 -8.69
N VAL A 91 -14.53 -3.83 -7.98
CA VAL A 91 -15.63 -3.19 -7.25
C VAL A 91 -15.08 -2.34 -6.10
N ALA A 92 -14.11 -2.84 -5.34
CA ALA A 92 -13.49 -2.12 -4.23
C ALA A 92 -12.81 -0.81 -4.66
N ARG A 93 -12.04 -0.82 -5.76
CA ARG A 93 -11.42 0.41 -6.30
C ARG A 93 -12.45 1.45 -6.71
N ARG A 94 -13.56 1.01 -7.30
CA ARG A 94 -14.62 1.91 -7.74
C ARG A 94 -15.43 2.43 -6.55
N LEU A 95 -15.65 1.61 -5.52
CA LEU A 95 -16.22 2.03 -4.23
C LEU A 95 -15.33 3.03 -3.50
N GLU A 96 -14.01 2.85 -3.51
CA GLU A 96 -13.08 3.85 -2.95
C GLU A 96 -13.08 5.15 -3.73
N SER A 97 -13.02 5.05 -5.06
CA SER A 97 -13.11 6.22 -5.92
C SER A 97 -14.43 6.96 -5.71
N LEU A 98 -15.54 6.24 -5.53
CA LEU A 98 -16.85 6.82 -5.26
C LEU A 98 -16.98 7.38 -3.85
N GLY A 99 -16.42 6.73 -2.83
CA GLY A 99 -16.42 7.23 -1.47
C GLY A 99 -15.56 8.47 -1.29
N ALA A 100 -14.51 8.62 -2.12
CA ALA A 100 -13.78 9.87 -2.28
C ALA A 100 -14.55 10.94 -3.07
N LEU A 101 -15.58 10.55 -3.84
CA LEU A 101 -16.40 11.43 -4.71
C LEU A 101 -17.79 11.78 -4.14
N THR A 102 -18.32 11.03 -3.15
CA THR A 102 -19.71 11.14 -2.70
C THR A 102 -19.80 11.56 -1.24
N GLN A 103 -19.86 12.88 -1.02
CA GLN A 103 -20.12 13.65 0.21
C GLN A 103 -19.22 13.37 1.44
N GLY A 104 -18.85 14.45 2.14
CA GLY A 104 -17.85 14.50 3.21
C GLY A 104 -18.17 13.75 4.52
N ASP A 105 -19.12 12.83 4.53
CA ASP A 105 -19.43 12.03 5.73
C ASP A 105 -18.58 10.74 5.78
N ARG A 106 -17.46 10.85 6.49
CA ARG A 106 -16.42 9.81 6.63
C ARG A 106 -16.88 8.54 7.36
N ARG A 107 -18.12 8.49 7.88
CA ARG A 107 -18.65 7.30 8.60
C ARG A 107 -19.34 6.27 7.72
N ALA A 108 -19.79 6.62 6.51
CA ALA A 108 -20.61 5.73 5.68
C ALA A 108 -19.81 4.93 4.63
N THR A 109 -18.60 5.37 4.29
CA THR A 109 -17.76 4.71 3.28
C THR A 109 -16.69 3.88 3.95
N VAL A 110 -17.01 2.60 4.16
CA VAL A 110 -15.98 1.60 4.40
C VAL A 110 -15.09 1.56 3.15
N GLY A 111 -13.98 2.31 3.14
CA GLY A 111 -12.99 2.26 2.06
C GLY A 111 -12.53 0.81 1.84
N ALA A 112 -11.87 0.48 0.72
CA ALA A 112 -11.42 -0.89 0.46
C ALA A 112 -10.46 -1.40 1.55
N LYS A 113 -9.85 -0.51 2.34
CA LYS A 113 -9.11 -0.86 3.56
C LYS A 113 -10.01 -1.41 4.68
N GLY A 114 -11.20 -0.84 4.89
CA GLY A 114 -12.18 -1.33 5.87
C GLY A 114 -12.98 -2.55 5.38
N LEU A 115 -13.06 -2.76 4.07
CA LEU A 115 -13.64 -3.98 3.47
C LEU A 115 -12.62 -5.12 3.31
N GLY A 116 -11.34 -4.89 3.63
CA GLY A 116 -10.27 -5.89 3.45
C GLY A 116 -9.96 -6.22 1.98
N LEU A 117 -10.35 -5.37 1.03
CA LEU A 117 -10.26 -5.63 -0.42
C LEU A 117 -9.01 -5.02 -1.08
N GLN A 118 -8.24 -4.19 -0.36
CA GLN A 118 -6.99 -3.58 -0.85
C GLN A 118 -5.88 -4.60 -1.17
N SER A 119 -5.84 -5.72 -0.44
CA SER A 119 -4.84 -6.78 -0.63
C SER A 119 -4.96 -7.53 -1.96
N PHE A 120 -5.98 -7.22 -2.77
CA PHE A 120 -6.29 -7.93 -4.00
C PHE A 120 -6.17 -7.05 -5.27
N ASN A 121 -5.50 -5.88 -5.17
CA ASN A 121 -5.27 -4.99 -6.31
C ASN A 121 -4.07 -5.37 -7.17
N PHE A 122 -4.35 -6.21 -8.18
CA PHE A 122 -3.34 -6.69 -9.13
C PHE A 122 -3.24 -5.85 -10.41
N ASP A 123 -4.19 -4.95 -10.71
CA ASP A 123 -4.07 -4.07 -11.89
C ASP A 123 -3.23 -2.82 -11.58
N THR A 124 -1.95 -3.08 -11.35
CA THR A 124 -0.91 -2.10 -11.02
C THR A 124 0.28 -2.31 -11.95
N LYS A 125 1.22 -1.35 -11.95
CA LYS A 125 2.51 -1.51 -12.67
C LYS A 125 3.22 -2.80 -12.24
N TRP A 126 3.20 -3.09 -10.94
CA TRP A 126 3.80 -4.29 -10.34
C TRP A 126 3.07 -5.56 -10.75
N GLY A 127 1.74 -5.49 -10.88
CA GLY A 127 0.92 -6.56 -11.45
C GLY A 127 1.29 -6.91 -12.88
N ARG A 128 1.47 -5.89 -13.74
CA ARG A 128 1.90 -6.10 -15.13
C ARG A 128 3.31 -6.68 -15.22
N GLN A 129 4.22 -6.23 -14.36
CA GLN A 129 5.58 -6.78 -14.24
C GLN A 129 5.59 -8.24 -13.77
N ALA A 130 4.79 -8.55 -12.76
CA ALA A 130 4.61 -9.91 -12.28
C ALA A 130 4.02 -10.82 -13.36
N LEU A 131 3.03 -10.34 -14.12
CA LEU A 131 2.43 -11.08 -15.23
C LEU A 131 3.45 -11.34 -16.34
N ALA A 132 4.24 -10.35 -16.75
CA ALA A 132 5.31 -10.55 -17.73
C ALA A 132 6.39 -11.54 -17.24
N THR A 133 6.63 -11.59 -15.93
CA THR A 133 7.54 -12.57 -15.33
C THR A 133 6.93 -13.96 -15.29
N LEU A 134 5.66 -14.07 -14.94
CA LEU A 134 4.88 -15.31 -14.98
C LEU A 134 4.91 -15.91 -16.39
N MET A 135 4.62 -15.12 -17.41
CA MET A 135 4.64 -15.57 -18.81
C MET A 135 6.02 -16.08 -19.23
N ARG A 136 7.09 -15.38 -18.85
CA ARG A 136 8.46 -15.86 -19.15
C ARG A 136 8.80 -17.18 -18.45
N VAL A 137 8.40 -17.36 -17.19
CA VAL A 137 8.66 -18.60 -16.45
C VAL A 137 7.85 -19.76 -17.03
N VAL A 138 6.57 -19.53 -17.33
CA VAL A 138 5.63 -20.57 -17.77
C VAL A 138 5.81 -20.94 -19.24
N VAL A 139 5.98 -19.96 -20.13
CA VAL A 139 6.05 -20.19 -21.59
C VAL A 139 7.48 -20.50 -22.05
N ARG A 140 8.51 -19.88 -21.45
CA ARG A 140 9.91 -20.01 -21.90
C ARG A 140 10.81 -20.81 -20.96
N ALA A 141 10.23 -21.45 -19.94
CA ALA A 141 10.99 -22.18 -18.92
C ALA A 141 12.14 -21.36 -18.30
N ALA A 142 11.97 -20.03 -18.20
CA ALA A 142 12.98 -19.15 -17.63
C ALA A 142 13.14 -19.38 -16.12
N ASN A 143 14.33 -19.09 -15.59
CA ASN A 143 14.63 -19.21 -14.16
C ASN A 143 13.61 -18.43 -13.32
N SER A 144 12.88 -19.15 -12.46
CA SER A 144 11.94 -18.54 -11.53
C SER A 144 12.67 -17.98 -10.30
N PRO A 145 12.28 -16.78 -9.81
CA PRO A 145 12.75 -16.27 -8.52
C PRO A 145 12.20 -17.05 -7.31
N PHE A 146 11.27 -17.99 -7.53
CA PHE A 146 10.65 -18.81 -6.50
C PHE A 146 10.71 -20.30 -6.87
N THR A 147 10.72 -21.18 -5.88
CA THR A 147 10.36 -22.58 -6.12
C THR A 147 8.89 -22.63 -6.50
N LEU A 148 8.59 -23.09 -7.73
CA LEU A 148 7.22 -23.42 -8.12
C LEU A 148 6.63 -24.37 -7.05
N PRO A 149 5.36 -24.19 -6.63
CA PRO A 149 4.69 -25.16 -5.78
C PRO A 149 4.88 -26.54 -6.40
N THR A 150 5.36 -27.51 -5.62
CA THR A 150 5.54 -28.88 -6.09
C THR A 150 4.16 -29.48 -6.31
N LEU A 151 3.67 -29.37 -7.54
CA LEU A 151 2.60 -30.21 -8.02
C LEU A 151 3.09 -31.67 -7.99
N PRO A 152 2.21 -32.65 -7.74
CA PRO A 152 2.47 -34.06 -8.09
C PRO A 152 3.05 -34.12 -9.51
N LYS A 153 4.04 -34.99 -9.76
CA LYS A 153 4.73 -35.05 -11.08
C LYS A 153 3.74 -35.07 -12.24
N ASP A 154 2.67 -35.82 -12.07
CA ASP A 154 1.60 -36.03 -13.05
C ASP A 154 0.87 -34.72 -13.36
N GLU A 155 0.47 -33.96 -12.34
CA GLU A 155 -0.16 -32.63 -12.52
C GLU A 155 0.83 -31.57 -12.99
N LYS A 156 2.12 -31.67 -12.63
CA LYS A 156 3.18 -30.77 -13.08
C LYS A 156 3.44 -30.96 -14.57
N ASP A 157 3.58 -32.20 -15.01
CA ASP A 157 3.84 -32.55 -16.39
C ASP A 157 2.60 -32.30 -17.26
N GLU A 158 1.39 -32.45 -16.71
CA GLU A 158 0.13 -32.09 -17.36
C GLU A 158 -0.10 -30.57 -17.43
N LEU A 159 0.26 -29.81 -16.39
CA LEU A 159 0.24 -28.34 -16.39
C LEU A 159 1.28 -27.79 -17.37
N MET A 160 2.51 -28.32 -17.32
CA MET A 160 3.56 -27.98 -18.27
C MET A 160 3.19 -28.44 -19.68
N GLN A 161 2.55 -29.60 -19.89
CA GLN A 161 1.99 -30.00 -21.20
C GLN A 161 0.88 -29.05 -21.66
N ALA A 162 -0.04 -28.66 -20.78
CA ALA A 162 -1.08 -27.69 -21.10
C ALA A 162 -0.45 -26.35 -21.56
N PHE A 163 0.69 -25.98 -20.99
CA PHE A 163 1.46 -24.80 -21.41
C PHE A 163 2.36 -25.02 -22.64
N SER A 164 2.90 -26.23 -22.84
CA SER A 164 3.96 -26.51 -23.82
C SER A 164 3.49 -27.22 -25.08
N LYS A 165 2.32 -27.87 -25.09
CA LYS A 165 1.95 -28.70 -26.24
C LYS A 165 1.55 -27.94 -27.49
N ASP A 166 1.22 -26.64 -27.44
CA ASP A 166 1.02 -25.85 -28.68
C ASP A 166 0.98 -24.32 -28.49
N GLY A 167 1.39 -23.75 -27.35
CA GLY A 167 1.16 -22.31 -27.10
C GLY A 167 -0.32 -21.90 -27.12
N THR A 168 -1.25 -22.85 -27.23
CA THR A 168 -2.70 -22.72 -27.44
C THR A 168 -3.50 -22.35 -26.19
N ILE A 169 -2.88 -22.40 -25.02
CA ILE A 169 -3.40 -21.63 -23.88
C ILE A 169 -3.35 -20.13 -24.22
N PHE A 170 -2.57 -19.68 -25.20
CA PHE A 170 -2.20 -18.27 -25.31
C PHE A 170 -2.23 -17.68 -26.74
N SER A 171 -1.91 -18.43 -27.78
CA SER A 171 -2.17 -18.06 -29.17
C SER A 171 -3.56 -18.54 -29.61
N GLY A 172 -4.40 -17.60 -30.04
CA GLY A 172 -5.66 -17.93 -30.70
C GLY A 172 -5.37 -18.67 -32.01
N GLY A 173 -5.54 -19.99 -31.98
CA GLY A 173 -5.44 -20.85 -33.16
C GLY A 173 -4.89 -22.23 -32.83
N GLY A 174 -5.77 -23.20 -32.54
CA GLY A 174 -5.42 -24.62 -32.54
C GLY A 174 -6.10 -25.49 -31.47
N ALA A 175 -6.97 -26.37 -31.96
CA ALA A 175 -7.36 -27.70 -31.44
C ALA A 175 -8.24 -27.89 -30.19
N ASP A 176 -8.39 -26.96 -29.24
CA ASP A 176 -9.39 -27.15 -28.17
C ASP A 176 -10.07 -25.84 -27.71
N PRO A 177 -11.33 -25.57 -28.10
CA PRO A 177 -12.01 -24.31 -27.78
C PRO A 177 -12.26 -24.09 -26.28
N GLU A 178 -12.37 -25.16 -25.50
CA GLU A 178 -12.70 -25.09 -24.06
C GLU A 178 -11.49 -24.86 -23.15
N LEU A 179 -10.26 -25.05 -23.64
CA LEU A 179 -9.02 -24.99 -22.82
C LEU A 179 -8.06 -23.83 -23.18
N SER A 180 -8.45 -22.95 -24.12
CA SER A 180 -7.59 -21.86 -24.60
C SER A 180 -7.79 -20.55 -23.82
N VAL A 181 -6.72 -20.03 -23.21
CA VAL A 181 -6.70 -18.80 -22.38
C VAL A 181 -6.35 -17.55 -23.24
N GLY A 182 -6.04 -17.66 -24.54
CA GLY A 182 -5.99 -16.56 -25.53
C GLY A 182 -5.23 -15.29 -25.13
N ILE A 183 -4.05 -15.41 -24.50
CA ILE A 183 -3.13 -14.31 -24.16
C ILE A 183 -1.87 -14.46 -25.00
N ASP A 184 -1.64 -13.61 -25.99
CA ASP A 184 -0.50 -13.71 -26.90
C ASP A 184 0.85 -14.00 -26.19
N ALA A 185 1.48 -15.13 -26.51
CA ALA A 185 2.77 -15.54 -25.96
C ALA A 185 3.93 -14.58 -26.35
N SER A 186 3.69 -13.63 -27.26
CA SER A 186 4.62 -12.55 -27.64
C SER A 186 4.63 -11.34 -26.69
N LEU A 187 3.83 -11.37 -25.61
CA LEU A 187 3.69 -10.31 -24.61
C LEU A 187 4.91 -10.19 -23.68
N ASP A 188 6.07 -9.92 -24.26
CA ASP A 188 7.36 -9.80 -23.57
C ASP A 188 7.57 -8.47 -22.82
N THR A 189 6.61 -7.55 -22.88
CA THR A 189 6.79 -6.18 -22.36
C THR A 189 5.65 -5.76 -21.44
N GLU A 190 6.02 -5.05 -20.36
CA GLU A 190 5.10 -4.48 -19.35
C GLU A 190 3.98 -3.63 -19.96
N LYS A 191 4.21 -3.08 -21.17
CA LYS A 191 3.26 -2.23 -21.89
C LYS A 191 2.14 -3.01 -22.58
N LYS A 192 2.35 -4.28 -22.91
CA LYS A 192 1.36 -5.10 -23.64
C LYS A 192 0.60 -6.07 -22.72
N ALA A 193 1.17 -6.47 -21.58
CA ALA A 193 0.54 -7.41 -20.66
C ALA A 193 -0.66 -6.77 -19.91
N SER A 194 -1.88 -7.27 -20.17
CA SER A 194 -3.10 -6.84 -19.47
C SER A 194 -3.48 -7.82 -18.37
N VAL A 195 -3.36 -7.37 -17.11
CA VAL A 195 -3.75 -8.17 -15.93
C VAL A 195 -5.25 -8.48 -15.97
N GLY A 196 -6.09 -7.55 -16.45
CA GLY A 196 -7.52 -7.78 -16.59
C GLY A 196 -7.86 -8.91 -17.57
N VAL A 197 -7.15 -9.00 -18.70
CA VAL A 197 -7.30 -10.11 -19.67
C VAL A 197 -6.81 -11.41 -19.05
N PHE A 198 -5.65 -11.41 -18.41
CA PHE A 198 -5.12 -12.59 -17.72
C PHE A 198 -6.09 -13.18 -16.70
N LEU A 199 -6.61 -12.34 -15.81
CA LEU A 199 -7.54 -12.81 -14.78
C LEU A 199 -8.91 -13.21 -15.37
N ASN A 200 -9.36 -12.59 -16.47
CA ASN A 200 -10.56 -13.03 -17.22
C ASN A 200 -10.40 -14.45 -17.74
N ARG A 201 -9.22 -14.77 -18.24
CA ARG A 201 -8.97 -16.04 -18.93
C ARG A 201 -8.61 -17.16 -17.96
N LEU A 202 -8.07 -16.82 -16.79
CA LEU A 202 -7.87 -17.73 -15.67
C LEU A 202 -9.19 -18.40 -15.20
N LEU A 203 -10.33 -17.76 -15.42
CA LEU A 203 -11.66 -18.30 -15.08
C LEU A 203 -12.06 -19.50 -15.96
N GLY A 204 -11.45 -19.67 -17.13
CA GLY A 204 -11.68 -20.82 -17.99
C GLY A 204 -10.94 -22.09 -17.53
N LEU A 205 -10.13 -22.01 -16.47
CA LEU A 205 -9.38 -23.14 -15.94
C LEU A 205 -10.13 -23.85 -14.81
N THR A 206 -9.80 -25.12 -14.59
CA THR A 206 -10.26 -25.87 -13.41
C THR A 206 -9.78 -25.20 -12.11
N LEU A 207 -10.53 -25.34 -11.03
CA LEU A 207 -10.27 -24.67 -9.74
C LEU A 207 -8.85 -24.90 -9.21
N VAL A 208 -8.33 -26.12 -9.34
CA VAL A 208 -6.96 -26.46 -8.91
C VAL A 208 -5.93 -25.65 -9.70
N ARG A 209 -6.05 -25.63 -11.03
CA ARG A 209 -5.14 -24.92 -11.93
C ARG A 209 -5.23 -23.40 -11.74
N GLN A 210 -6.45 -22.88 -11.62
CA GLN A 210 -6.70 -21.47 -11.33
C GLN A 210 -6.02 -21.03 -10.03
N ASN A 211 -6.22 -21.77 -8.94
CA ASN A 211 -5.66 -21.42 -7.63
C ASN A 211 -4.14 -21.49 -7.62
N LEU A 212 -3.56 -22.50 -8.27
CA LEU A 212 -2.10 -22.64 -8.38
C LEU A 212 -1.47 -21.46 -9.12
N ILE A 213 -1.97 -21.16 -10.32
CA ILE A 213 -1.44 -20.08 -11.16
C ILE A 213 -1.63 -18.73 -10.47
N PHE A 214 -2.79 -18.51 -9.83
CA PHE A 214 -3.09 -17.28 -9.11
C PHE A 214 -2.22 -17.10 -7.87
N ASP A 215 -1.97 -18.15 -7.09
CA ASP A 215 -1.11 -18.09 -5.91
C ASP A 215 0.33 -17.73 -6.31
N TYR A 216 0.83 -18.36 -7.37
CA TYR A 216 2.15 -18.06 -7.89
C TYR A 216 2.24 -16.64 -8.48
N PHE A 217 1.23 -16.19 -9.22
CA PHE A 217 1.11 -14.80 -9.68
C PHE A 217 1.10 -13.81 -8.50
N SER A 218 0.32 -14.08 -7.46
CA SER A 218 0.23 -13.22 -6.26
C SER A 218 1.59 -13.08 -5.57
N LYS A 219 2.34 -14.19 -5.43
CA LYS A 219 3.71 -14.19 -4.89
C LYS A 219 4.68 -13.36 -5.76
N LEU A 220 4.54 -13.41 -7.08
CA LEU A 220 5.32 -12.56 -8.00
C LEU A 220 4.96 -11.08 -7.85
N VAL A 221 3.69 -10.73 -7.66
CA VAL A 221 3.27 -9.35 -7.39
C VAL A 221 3.90 -8.85 -6.09
N ASP A 222 3.81 -9.64 -5.01
CA ASP A 222 4.44 -9.31 -3.74
C ASP A 222 5.95 -9.15 -3.85
N HIS A 223 6.60 -9.94 -4.71
CA HIS A 223 8.03 -9.80 -4.99
C HIS A 223 8.35 -8.46 -5.63
N HIS A 224 7.66 -8.13 -6.73
CA HIS A 224 7.86 -6.89 -7.46
C HIS A 224 7.55 -5.66 -6.60
N VAL A 225 6.49 -5.71 -5.78
CA VAL A 225 6.18 -4.68 -4.79
C VAL A 225 7.30 -4.55 -3.74
N ARG A 226 7.83 -5.66 -3.23
CA ARG A 226 8.95 -5.64 -2.27
C ARG A 226 10.23 -5.06 -2.89
N VAL A 227 10.56 -5.44 -4.11
CA VAL A 227 11.71 -4.91 -4.86
C VAL A 227 11.51 -3.42 -5.13
N ALA A 228 10.33 -3.01 -5.58
CA ALA A 228 9.99 -1.61 -5.80
C ALA A 228 10.09 -0.75 -4.53
N ARG A 229 9.61 -1.27 -3.39
CA ARG A 229 9.76 -0.62 -2.08
C ARG A 229 11.23 -0.49 -1.68
N ARG A 230 12.05 -1.51 -1.96
CA ARG A 230 13.50 -1.47 -1.72
C ARG A 230 14.19 -0.42 -2.60
N GLU A 231 13.79 -0.31 -3.85
CA GLU A 231 14.34 0.64 -4.82
C GLU A 231 13.75 2.06 -4.69
N GLY A 232 12.80 2.29 -3.77
CA GLY A 232 12.11 3.57 -3.61
C GLY A 232 11.21 3.94 -4.80
N LYS A 233 10.87 2.98 -5.67
CA LYS A 233 10.04 3.17 -6.87
C LYS A 233 8.56 2.86 -6.65
N TYR A 234 8.17 2.44 -5.45
CA TYR A 234 6.78 2.08 -5.11
C TYR A 234 6.02 3.29 -4.57
N ASP A 235 5.12 3.85 -5.39
CA ASP A 235 4.19 4.89 -4.95
C ASP A 235 3.00 4.24 -4.21
N GLU A 236 2.93 4.45 -2.90
CA GLU A 236 1.73 4.15 -2.11
C GLU A 236 0.61 5.09 -2.58
N ALA A 237 -0.54 4.55 -3.03
CA ALA A 237 -1.64 5.32 -3.62
C ALA A 237 -2.18 6.46 -2.71
N ILE A 238 -1.92 6.34 -1.41
CA ILE A 238 -2.03 7.43 -0.42
C ILE A 238 -0.79 7.29 0.46
N ALA A 239 0.11 8.28 0.42
CA ALA A 239 1.33 8.25 1.20
C ALA A 239 1.02 8.62 2.66
N GLU A 240 1.29 7.73 3.61
CA GLU A 240 1.18 8.08 5.02
C GLU A 240 2.39 8.93 5.43
N VAL A 241 2.16 10.04 6.13
CA VAL A 241 3.22 10.87 6.71
C VAL A 241 3.82 10.09 7.87
N LYS A 242 4.98 9.47 7.62
CA LYS A 242 5.69 8.62 8.58
C LYS A 242 6.66 9.45 9.42
N GLY A 243 6.52 9.37 10.74
CA GLY A 243 7.40 9.96 11.74
C GLY A 243 7.29 9.17 13.06
N HIS A 244 8.23 9.40 13.96
CA HIS A 244 8.13 8.94 15.35
C HIS A 244 7.01 9.70 16.09
N ARG A 245 6.91 11.00 15.82
CA ARG A 245 5.82 11.86 16.29
C ARG A 245 5.36 12.74 15.13
N VAL A 246 4.05 12.82 14.95
CA VAL A 246 3.39 13.64 13.93
C VAL A 246 2.29 14.42 14.62
N GLU A 247 2.34 15.74 14.50
CA GLU A 247 1.42 16.67 15.14
C GLU A 247 1.00 17.75 14.14
N ILE A 248 -0.27 18.13 14.17
CA ILE A 248 -0.77 19.29 13.42
C ILE A 248 -0.57 20.51 14.33
N THR A 249 0.35 21.39 13.95
CA THR A 249 0.76 22.53 14.79
C THR A 249 -0.04 23.80 14.52
N ASP A 250 -0.56 23.95 13.31
CA ASP A 250 -1.36 25.11 12.90
C ASP A 250 -2.38 24.73 11.82
N GLU A 251 -3.56 25.34 11.90
CA GLU A 251 -4.64 25.18 10.93
C GLU A 251 -5.07 26.56 10.42
N THR A 252 -4.83 26.84 9.14
CA THR A 252 -5.23 28.09 8.50
C THR A 252 -6.36 27.83 7.51
N VAL A 253 -7.55 28.37 7.76
CA VAL A 253 -8.67 28.28 6.81
C VAL A 253 -8.38 29.20 5.62
N LEU A 254 -8.29 28.62 4.42
CA LEU A 254 -8.05 29.37 3.18
C LEU A 254 -9.36 29.77 2.50
N GLN A 255 -10.39 28.92 2.56
CA GLN A 255 -11.71 29.19 2.00
C GLN A 255 -12.80 28.61 2.92
N ALA A 256 -13.79 29.43 3.26
CA ALA A 256 -14.88 29.03 4.15
C ALA A 256 -15.90 28.09 3.46
N GLU A 257 -16.58 27.27 4.25
CA GLU A 257 -17.63 26.38 3.74
C GLU A 257 -18.83 27.18 3.21
N THR A 258 -19.33 26.82 2.02
CA THR A 258 -20.56 27.35 1.43
C THR A 258 -21.48 26.21 1.02
N SER A 259 -22.75 26.50 0.68
CA SER A 259 -23.72 25.49 0.27
C SER A 259 -23.32 24.67 -0.98
N THR A 260 -22.31 25.13 -1.74
CA THR A 260 -21.83 24.48 -2.97
C THR A 260 -20.35 24.09 -2.94
N ARG A 261 -19.56 24.57 -1.96
CA ARG A 261 -18.12 24.28 -1.83
C ARG A 261 -17.79 23.91 -0.39
N GLY A 262 -17.09 22.79 -0.21
CA GLY A 262 -16.54 22.41 1.09
C GLY A 262 -15.37 23.30 1.50
N GLU A 263 -15.12 23.39 2.80
CA GLU A 263 -14.01 24.14 3.40
C GLU A 263 -12.64 23.70 2.84
N LEU A 264 -11.75 24.68 2.63
CA LEU A 264 -10.35 24.47 2.27
C LEU A 264 -9.45 24.96 3.39
N VAL A 265 -8.69 24.05 3.99
CA VAL A 265 -7.83 24.33 5.15
C VAL A 265 -6.40 23.95 4.80
N HIS A 266 -5.46 24.83 5.12
CA HIS A 266 -4.04 24.52 5.15
C HIS A 266 -3.65 24.04 6.54
N LEU A 267 -2.94 22.92 6.58
CA LEU A 267 -2.43 22.34 7.81
C LEU A 267 -0.91 22.41 7.81
N ASN A 268 -0.37 22.94 8.88
CA ASN A 268 1.03 22.84 9.20
C ASN A 268 1.26 21.56 10.02
N VAL A 269 2.06 20.64 9.48
CA VAL A 269 2.30 19.34 10.10
C VAL A 269 3.76 19.25 10.48
N GLU A 270 4.02 19.13 11.78
CA GLU A 270 5.36 18.88 12.29
C GLU A 270 5.59 17.37 12.41
N VAL A 271 6.65 16.90 11.75
CA VAL A 271 7.03 15.48 11.71
C VAL A 271 8.39 15.33 12.37
N ASP A 272 8.42 14.82 13.59
CA ASP A 272 9.64 14.34 14.22
C ASP A 272 9.91 12.92 13.75
N ARG A 273 11.00 12.74 12.99
CA ARG A 273 11.42 11.43 12.48
C ARG A 273 12.55 10.84 13.30
N GLY A 274 13.07 11.56 14.30
CA GLY A 274 14.16 11.09 15.12
C GLY A 274 13.76 9.88 15.93
N ILE A 275 14.73 9.01 16.20
CA ILE A 275 14.53 7.85 17.06
C ILE A 275 15.23 8.10 18.38
N PRO A 276 14.49 8.23 19.50
CA PRO A 276 15.07 8.40 20.81
C PRO A 276 15.90 7.17 21.20
N TRP A 277 16.86 7.36 22.10
CA TRP A 277 17.79 6.31 22.51
C TRP A 277 17.08 5.07 23.08
N ASP A 278 16.06 5.29 23.91
CA ASP A 278 15.37 4.20 24.60
C ASP A 278 14.55 3.35 23.63
N GLU A 279 13.97 3.96 22.59
CA GLU A 279 13.31 3.23 21.50
C GLU A 279 14.34 2.46 20.65
N ALA A 280 15.49 3.06 20.31
CA ALA A 280 16.53 2.34 19.59
C ALA A 280 16.99 1.07 20.34
N LEU A 281 17.10 1.14 21.66
CA LEU A 281 17.38 -0.03 22.50
C LEU A 281 16.25 -1.06 22.48
N ALA A 282 14.99 -0.63 22.57
CA ALA A 282 13.83 -1.53 22.50
C ALA A 282 13.76 -2.25 21.15
N VAL A 283 14.03 -1.54 20.05
CA VAL A 283 14.08 -2.12 18.70
C VAL A 283 15.24 -3.13 18.60
N LEU A 284 16.41 -2.84 19.15
CA LEU A 284 17.51 -3.81 19.19
C LEU A 284 17.15 -5.06 20.01
N ALA A 285 16.56 -4.89 21.19
CA ALA A 285 16.14 -6.00 22.07
C ALA A 285 15.14 -6.92 21.37
N SER A 286 14.07 -6.34 20.79
CA SER A 286 13.06 -7.10 20.04
C SER A 286 13.67 -7.88 18.87
N ALA A 287 14.60 -7.28 18.13
CA ALA A 287 15.29 -7.95 17.03
C ALA A 287 16.20 -9.10 17.49
N THR A 288 16.84 -8.98 18.67
CA THR A 288 17.64 -10.07 19.24
C THR A 288 16.79 -11.22 19.75
N GLU A 289 15.62 -10.93 20.33
CA GLU A 289 14.64 -11.94 20.76
C GLU A 289 14.06 -12.69 19.56
N ASP A 290 13.61 -11.97 18.52
CA ASP A 290 13.13 -12.55 17.26
C ASP A 290 14.17 -13.50 16.64
N ALA A 291 15.45 -13.09 16.62
CA ALA A 291 16.54 -13.91 16.10
C ALA A 291 16.81 -15.16 16.96
N ALA A 292 16.67 -15.05 18.29
CA ALA A 292 16.83 -16.18 19.21
C ALA A 292 15.68 -17.19 19.05
N HIS A 293 14.43 -16.72 18.94
CA HIS A 293 13.27 -17.56 18.69
C HIS A 293 13.35 -18.28 17.34
N GLU A 294 13.76 -17.58 16.27
CA GLU A 294 13.92 -18.19 14.95
C GLU A 294 15.03 -19.25 14.96
N LYS A 295 16.13 -19.00 15.68
CA LYS A 295 17.21 -19.97 15.86
C LYS A 295 16.71 -21.22 16.59
N ALA A 296 16.00 -21.06 17.71
CA ALA A 296 15.46 -22.18 18.49
C ALA A 296 14.43 -23.01 17.68
N ALA A 297 13.55 -22.35 16.92
CA ALA A 297 12.58 -23.02 16.05
C ALA A 297 13.26 -23.86 14.96
N LYS A 298 14.32 -23.32 14.33
CA LYS A 298 15.09 -24.05 13.32
C LYS A 298 15.93 -25.19 13.92
N GLU A 299 16.48 -25.02 15.11
CA GLU A 299 17.20 -26.10 15.83
C GLU A 299 16.26 -27.27 16.18
N ALA A 300 15.05 -26.98 16.68
CA ALA A 300 14.02 -27.99 16.91
C ALA A 300 13.60 -28.69 15.60
N GLN A 301 13.46 -27.94 14.51
CA GLN A 301 13.11 -28.50 13.19
C GLN A 301 14.25 -29.35 12.60
N ALA A 302 15.51 -29.01 12.87
CA ALA A 302 16.70 -29.76 12.45
C ALA A 302 16.84 -31.10 13.19
N GLN A 303 16.39 -31.19 14.44
CA GLN A 303 16.39 -32.45 15.20
C GLN A 303 15.42 -33.49 14.61
N HIS A 304 14.38 -33.05 13.89
CA HIS A 304 13.41 -33.93 13.23
C HIS A 304 13.71 -34.24 11.74
N ARG A 305 14.65 -33.54 11.09
CA ARG A 305 15.02 -33.76 9.68
C ARG A 305 16.52 -34.07 9.55
N GLY A 306 16.85 -35.30 9.16
CA GLY A 306 18.24 -35.74 8.96
C GLY A 306 19.05 -34.85 8.00
N ARG A 307 20.34 -34.67 8.36
CA ARG A 307 21.55 -34.16 7.64
C ARG A 307 21.51 -32.95 6.70
N ASN A 308 20.36 -32.44 6.25
CA ASN A 308 20.28 -31.26 5.36
C ASN A 308 20.15 -29.91 6.11
N ALA A 309 20.26 -29.88 7.45
CA ALA A 309 20.09 -28.69 8.27
C ALA A 309 21.31 -27.74 8.34
N PHE A 310 22.46 -28.12 7.76
CA PHE A 310 23.71 -27.38 7.94
C PHE A 310 23.77 -26.03 7.20
N THR A 311 23.12 -25.91 6.04
CA THR A 311 23.08 -24.68 5.23
C THR A 311 22.22 -23.58 5.87
N ASP A 312 21.14 -23.96 6.56
CA ASP A 312 20.22 -23.02 7.22
C ASP A 312 20.83 -22.33 8.45
N MET A 313 21.68 -23.03 9.22
CA MET A 313 22.34 -22.45 10.40
C MET A 313 23.35 -21.33 10.06
N ARG A 314 23.99 -21.40 8.88
CA ARG A 314 24.93 -20.35 8.41
C ARG A 314 24.20 -19.03 8.12
N SER A 315 22.90 -19.10 7.75
CA SER A 315 22.03 -17.92 7.54
C SER A 315 21.74 -17.15 8.81
N LEU A 316 21.46 -17.88 9.90
CA LEU A 316 21.13 -17.31 11.20
C LEU A 316 22.33 -16.62 11.85
N ARG A 317 23.54 -17.21 11.75
CA ARG A 317 24.78 -16.56 12.22
C ARG A 317 24.98 -15.20 11.56
N GLY A 318 24.77 -15.11 10.24
CA GLY A 318 24.92 -13.85 9.51
C GLY A 318 23.83 -12.79 9.79
N ARG A 319 22.65 -13.19 10.32
CA ARG A 319 21.61 -12.26 10.80
C ARG A 319 22.00 -11.63 12.16
N ALA A 320 22.43 -12.47 13.11
CA ALA A 320 22.85 -12.02 14.44
C ALA A 320 24.10 -11.14 14.41
N GLU A 321 25.01 -11.38 13.46
CA GLU A 321 26.27 -10.63 13.33
C GLU A 321 26.06 -9.16 12.90
N VAL A 322 24.98 -8.88 12.15
CA VAL A 322 24.70 -7.56 11.55
C VAL A 322 23.80 -6.68 12.44
N ALA A 323 23.05 -7.27 13.37
CA ALA A 323 22.27 -6.48 14.32
C ALA A 323 23.21 -5.75 15.31
N GLY A 324 23.03 -4.44 15.45
CA GLY A 324 23.79 -3.64 16.42
C GLY A 324 23.98 -2.18 16.04
N PHE A 325 24.72 -1.45 16.86
CA PHE A 325 25.07 -0.06 16.62
C PHE A 325 26.33 0.07 15.75
N TYR A 326 26.35 1.13 14.95
CA TYR A 326 27.36 1.40 13.95
C TYR A 326 27.75 2.89 13.99
N ARG A 327 29.05 3.17 13.87
CA ARG A 327 29.61 4.52 13.71
C ARG A 327 30.26 4.64 12.33
N SER A 328 30.08 5.75 11.63
CA SER A 328 30.68 5.95 10.31
C SER A 328 32.20 5.93 10.38
N ASN A 329 32.86 5.35 9.39
CA ASN A 329 34.32 5.30 9.31
C ASN A 329 34.90 6.70 9.05
N ILE A 330 34.18 7.51 8.27
CA ILE A 330 34.57 8.87 7.90
C ILE A 330 33.62 9.85 8.64
N PRO A 331 34.15 10.87 9.34
CA PRO A 331 33.33 11.90 9.94
C PRO A 331 32.73 12.83 8.87
N ASN A 332 31.60 13.44 9.17
CA ASN A 332 30.99 14.42 8.28
C ASN A 332 31.98 15.57 8.02
N PRO A 333 32.32 15.88 6.75
CA PRO A 333 33.29 16.93 6.42
C PRO A 333 32.94 18.30 7.00
N ALA A 334 31.66 18.62 7.12
CA ALA A 334 31.14 19.92 7.55
C ALA A 334 31.05 20.07 9.07
N THR A 335 30.63 19.02 9.79
CA THR A 335 30.46 19.08 11.25
C THR A 335 31.62 18.44 12.03
N LYS A 336 32.51 17.72 11.34
CA LYS A 336 33.60 16.88 11.91
C LYS A 336 33.12 15.80 12.88
N LYS A 337 31.81 15.53 12.95
CA LYS A 337 31.22 14.48 13.79
C LYS A 337 30.94 13.22 12.98
N HIS A 338 31.07 12.06 13.60
CA HIS A 338 30.69 10.79 13.00
C HIS A 338 29.16 10.64 12.97
N TYR A 339 28.66 9.91 11.97
CA TYR A 339 27.28 9.46 11.95
C TYR A 339 27.16 8.19 12.78
N VAL A 340 26.06 8.05 13.51
CA VAL A 340 25.73 6.83 14.24
C VAL A 340 24.40 6.28 13.74
N ALA A 341 24.28 4.96 13.73
CA ALA A 341 23.08 4.28 13.29
C ALA A 341 22.92 2.92 13.98
N LEU A 342 21.68 2.50 14.16
CA LEU A 342 21.34 1.13 14.56
C LEU A 342 20.93 0.38 13.31
N ALA A 343 21.51 -0.80 13.07
CA ALA A 343 21.21 -1.60 11.90
C ALA A 343 20.56 -2.92 12.31
N ILE A 344 19.46 -3.28 11.64
CA ILE A 344 18.69 -4.50 11.89
C ILE A 344 18.34 -5.18 10.59
N VAL A 345 18.58 -6.49 10.52
CA VAL A 345 18.33 -7.29 9.32
C VAL A 345 16.83 -7.47 9.10
N GLY A 346 16.35 -7.23 7.88
CA GLY A 346 14.94 -7.46 7.54
C GLY A 346 14.57 -8.95 7.50
N LYS A 347 13.28 -9.27 7.71
CA LYS A 347 12.74 -10.65 7.76
C LYS A 347 13.05 -11.53 6.52
N THR A 348 13.46 -10.96 5.39
CA THR A 348 13.69 -11.66 4.11
C THR A 348 15.15 -12.08 3.87
N TYR A 349 15.99 -12.21 4.89
CA TYR A 349 17.42 -12.48 4.71
C TYR A 349 17.74 -13.97 4.50
N THR A 350 18.50 -14.32 3.47
CA THR A 350 19.03 -15.67 3.22
C THR A 350 20.56 -15.69 3.37
N ALA A 351 21.14 -16.77 3.91
CA ALA A 351 22.62 -16.91 3.92
C ALA A 351 23.15 -16.95 2.49
N GLY A 352 24.24 -16.24 2.25
CA GLY A 352 24.94 -16.25 0.96
C GLY A 352 24.52 -15.12 0.02
N ASP A 353 23.47 -14.36 0.36
CA ASP A 353 23.12 -13.15 -0.37
C ASP A 353 23.90 -11.95 0.20
N THR A 354 24.93 -11.51 -0.54
CA THR A 354 25.70 -10.30 -0.24
C THR A 354 24.86 -9.03 -0.41
N SER A 355 23.70 -9.09 -1.07
CA SER A 355 22.82 -7.94 -1.38
C SER A 355 21.67 -7.73 -0.38
N GLY A 356 21.73 -8.35 0.80
CA GLY A 356 20.68 -8.24 1.81
C GLY A 356 20.44 -6.78 2.25
N THR A 357 19.18 -6.33 2.15
CA THR A 357 18.76 -5.00 2.59
C THR A 357 18.52 -4.98 4.10
N ILE A 358 19.10 -3.99 4.77
CA ILE A 358 19.06 -3.79 6.21
C ILE A 358 18.23 -2.54 6.51
N ARG A 359 17.47 -2.56 7.61
CA ARG A 359 16.82 -1.37 8.16
C ARG A 359 17.81 -0.63 9.04
N VAL A 360 18.04 0.64 8.73
CA VAL A 360 18.98 1.50 9.43
C VAL A 360 18.18 2.60 10.12
N TYR A 361 18.30 2.64 11.43
CA TYR A 361 17.67 3.57 12.35
C TYR A 361 18.68 4.66 12.68
N ARG A 362 18.31 5.93 12.54
CA ARG A 362 19.20 7.08 12.84
C ARG A 362 18.54 8.03 13.83
N PRO A 363 19.34 8.70 14.70
CA PRO A 363 18.82 9.62 15.71
C PRO A 363 18.10 10.83 15.11
N ASN A 364 18.49 11.27 13.90
CA ASN A 364 17.91 12.45 13.26
C ASN A 364 16.95 12.10 12.10
N THR A 365 17.35 11.25 11.16
CA THR A 365 16.52 11.03 9.95
C THR A 365 15.56 9.85 10.06
N GLY A 366 15.52 9.17 11.20
CA GLY A 366 14.66 8.02 11.41
C GLY A 366 15.08 6.78 10.64
N ILE A 367 14.08 6.01 10.21
CA ILE A 367 14.25 4.70 9.58
C ILE A 367 14.52 4.87 8.09
N SER A 368 15.60 4.27 7.61
CA SER A 368 15.87 4.10 6.18
C SER A 368 16.25 2.65 5.85
N GLN A 369 16.36 2.34 4.57
CA GLN A 369 16.96 1.09 4.11
C GLN A 369 18.38 1.35 3.59
N MET A 370 19.25 0.35 3.70
CA MET A 370 20.63 0.36 3.18
C MET A 370 21.05 -1.06 2.82
N GLN A 371 21.95 -1.23 1.85
CA GLN A 371 22.53 -2.53 1.55
C GLN A 371 23.59 -2.92 2.58
N LYS A 372 23.71 -4.22 2.87
CA LYS A 372 24.71 -4.74 3.80
C LYS A 372 26.14 -4.33 3.43
N VAL A 373 26.49 -4.41 2.15
CA VAL A 373 27.82 -4.05 1.66
C VAL A 373 28.12 -2.57 1.95
N ASP A 374 27.17 -1.68 1.68
CA ASP A 374 27.32 -0.25 1.96
C ASP A 374 27.49 0.04 3.45
N LEU A 375 26.73 -0.64 4.31
CA LEU A 375 26.83 -0.48 5.75
C LEU A 375 28.23 -0.87 6.24
N LEU A 376 28.70 -2.07 5.87
CA LEU A 376 30.00 -2.60 6.31
C LEU A 376 31.19 -1.82 5.74
N GLN A 377 31.05 -1.25 4.53
CA GLN A 377 32.10 -0.41 3.94
C GLN A 377 32.19 0.96 4.61
N ARG A 378 31.04 1.55 4.99
CA ARG A 378 30.97 2.94 5.45
C ARG A 378 30.94 3.09 6.97
N TYR A 379 30.64 2.03 7.72
CA TYR A 379 30.48 2.05 9.17
C TYR A 379 31.20 0.89 9.85
N GLY A 380 31.73 1.15 11.04
CA GLY A 380 32.26 0.15 11.98
C GLY A 380 31.25 -0.13 13.10
N LYS A 381 31.15 -1.40 13.51
CA LYS A 381 30.29 -1.80 14.62
C LYS A 381 30.85 -1.27 15.95
N ILE A 382 29.98 -0.81 16.83
CA ILE A 382 30.33 -0.23 18.13
C ILE A 382 29.36 -0.70 19.22
N ASP A 383 29.82 -0.75 20.46
CA ASP A 383 28.98 -1.12 21.60
C ASP A 383 27.97 -0.03 21.96
N ALA A 384 26.83 -0.48 22.48
CA ALA A 384 25.72 0.40 22.85
C ALA A 384 26.11 1.43 23.93
N ALA A 385 27.02 1.07 24.84
CA ALA A 385 27.49 1.97 25.90
C ALA A 385 28.25 3.17 25.34
N ASP A 386 29.12 2.94 24.36
CA ASP A 386 30.01 3.97 23.80
C ASP A 386 29.27 4.93 22.86
N VAL A 387 28.24 4.43 22.17
CA VAL A 387 27.45 5.23 21.22
C VAL A 387 26.35 6.04 21.90
N LYS A 388 25.91 5.69 23.11
CA LYS A 388 24.78 6.33 23.80
C LYS A 388 24.91 7.85 23.89
N LYS A 389 26.09 8.34 24.27
CA LYS A 389 26.36 9.78 24.42
C LYS A 389 26.28 10.50 23.07
N GLU A 390 26.80 9.88 22.02
CA GLU A 390 26.76 10.44 20.66
C GLU A 390 25.37 10.41 20.06
N TRP A 391 24.62 9.32 20.27
CA TRP A 391 23.25 9.20 19.81
C TRP A 391 22.36 10.28 20.41
N LYS A 392 22.39 10.45 21.74
CA LYS A 392 21.62 11.50 22.42
C LYS A 392 22.03 12.89 21.94
N ALA A 393 23.34 13.16 21.85
CA ALA A 393 23.81 14.45 21.35
C ALA A 393 23.37 14.74 19.90
N LEU A 394 23.33 13.74 19.02
CA LEU A 394 22.85 13.89 17.64
C LEU A 394 21.33 14.01 17.56
N TYR A 395 20.60 13.33 18.44
CA TYR A 395 19.14 13.44 18.57
C TYR A 395 18.74 14.84 19.06
N ASP A 396 19.35 15.32 20.15
CA ASP A 396 19.02 16.61 20.79
C ASP A 396 19.41 17.82 19.92
N ASN A 397 20.48 17.70 19.13
CA ASN A 397 20.91 18.74 18.20
C ASN A 397 20.32 18.60 16.80
N GLY A 398 19.61 17.49 16.52
CA GLY A 398 19.14 17.15 15.18
C GLY A 398 18.09 18.11 14.63
N ASP A 399 17.40 18.86 15.49
CA ASP A 399 16.42 19.87 15.10
C ASP A 399 17.08 21.23 14.74
N LYS A 400 18.10 21.61 15.52
CA LYS A 400 18.73 22.94 15.45
C LYS A 400 19.51 23.19 14.16
N HIS A 401 20.18 22.17 13.63
CA HIS A 401 21.08 22.31 12.48
C HIS A 401 20.84 21.21 11.44
N CYS A 402 20.94 21.57 10.17
CA CYS A 402 20.94 20.58 9.09
C CYS A 402 22.24 19.78 9.06
N SER A 403 22.28 18.67 8.32
CA SER A 403 23.49 17.83 8.18
C SER A 403 24.69 18.56 7.55
N HIS A 404 24.47 19.70 6.89
CA HIS A 404 25.55 20.55 6.38
C HIS A 404 26.20 21.43 7.47
N GLY A 405 25.70 21.37 8.71
CA GLY A 405 26.21 22.14 9.83
C GLY A 405 25.70 23.60 9.87
N PRO A 406 26.21 24.39 10.84
CA PRO A 406 25.72 25.74 11.10
C PRO A 406 26.01 26.75 9.98
N LYS A 407 27.05 26.51 9.16
CA LYS A 407 27.43 27.37 8.02
C LYS A 407 26.81 26.91 6.70
N CYS A 408 25.59 26.35 6.73
CA CYS A 408 24.94 25.83 5.54
C CYS A 408 24.65 26.94 4.51
N LYS A 409 25.00 26.68 3.24
CA LYS A 409 24.70 27.61 2.11
C LYS A 409 23.21 27.89 1.92
N HIS A 410 22.34 26.97 2.36
CA HIS A 410 20.88 27.10 2.26
C HIS A 410 20.24 27.79 3.48
N GLY A 411 21.04 28.19 4.47
CA GLY A 411 20.57 28.92 5.66
C GLY A 411 19.52 28.19 6.49
N ALA A 412 18.66 28.96 7.17
CA ALA A 412 17.64 28.43 8.08
C ALA A 412 16.56 27.57 7.41
N LYS A 413 16.32 27.76 6.10
CA LYS A 413 15.33 26.99 5.32
C LYS A 413 15.78 25.57 4.98
N CYS A 414 17.04 25.22 5.27
CA CYS A 414 17.57 23.88 5.01
C CYS A 414 17.01 22.84 5.99
N GLN A 415 16.15 21.94 5.51
CA GLN A 415 15.64 20.82 6.29
C GLN A 415 16.41 19.50 6.07
N VAL A 416 17.53 19.53 5.33
CA VAL A 416 18.29 18.33 4.98
C VAL A 416 18.93 17.72 6.23
N GLY A 417 18.50 16.51 6.57
CA GLY A 417 19.02 15.77 7.72
C GLY A 417 18.61 16.31 9.09
N LYS A 418 17.65 17.24 9.13
CA LYS A 418 17.00 17.67 10.37
C LYS A 418 16.06 16.60 10.90
N ARG A 419 15.93 16.58 12.23
CA ARG A 419 15.09 15.65 12.98
C ARG A 419 13.61 15.91 12.73
N THR A 420 13.21 17.14 12.99
CA THR A 420 11.90 17.70 12.71
C THR A 420 11.84 18.17 11.26
N GLN A 421 10.73 17.91 10.60
CA GLN A 421 10.40 18.47 9.31
C GLN A 421 9.02 19.06 9.34
N GLN A 422 8.92 20.26 8.77
CA GLN A 422 7.66 20.92 8.57
C GLN A 422 7.10 20.52 7.21
N LYS A 423 5.92 19.91 7.22
CA LYS A 423 5.14 19.57 6.05
C LYS A 423 3.90 20.46 5.96
N HIS A 424 3.43 20.67 4.74
CA HIS A 424 2.27 21.50 4.47
C HIS A 424 1.24 20.65 3.76
N VAL A 425 0.04 20.55 4.33
CA VAL A 425 -1.01 19.67 3.82
C VAL A 425 -2.26 20.50 3.55
N LEU A 426 -2.74 20.48 2.31
CA LEU A 426 -4.04 21.08 1.97
C LEU A 426 -5.15 20.05 2.18
N GLN A 427 -6.06 20.33 3.12
CA GLN A 427 -7.26 19.56 3.39
C GLN A 427 -8.48 20.25 2.75
N GLY A 428 -9.32 19.49 2.03
CA GLY A 428 -10.53 20.01 1.42
C GLY A 428 -10.96 19.21 0.19
N SER A 429 -11.57 19.87 -0.81
CA SER A 429 -11.92 19.25 -2.09
C SER A 429 -10.68 18.89 -2.92
N LEU A 430 -10.15 17.68 -2.70
CA LEU A 430 -8.84 17.24 -3.21
C LEU A 430 -8.66 17.45 -4.71
N LEU A 431 -9.63 17.12 -5.56
CA LEU A 431 -9.44 17.22 -7.02
C LEU A 431 -9.39 18.66 -7.53
N VAL A 432 -10.18 19.56 -6.93
CA VAL A 432 -10.24 20.97 -7.33
C VAL A 432 -8.99 21.69 -6.84
N SER A 433 -8.68 21.54 -5.55
CA SER A 433 -7.52 22.19 -4.93
C SER A 433 -6.20 21.64 -5.47
N MET A 434 -6.11 20.35 -5.82
CA MET A 434 -4.90 19.77 -6.41
C MET A 434 -4.61 20.33 -7.81
N ARG A 435 -5.61 20.39 -8.71
CA ARG A 435 -5.40 20.96 -10.05
C ARG A 435 -5.01 22.43 -10.00
N LYS A 436 -5.60 23.19 -9.07
CA LYS A 436 -5.24 24.60 -8.85
C LYS A 436 -3.81 24.72 -8.34
N ALA A 437 -3.44 23.99 -7.28
CA ALA A 437 -2.09 24.01 -6.74
C ALA A 437 -1.04 23.56 -7.77
N GLU A 438 -1.32 22.52 -8.56
CA GLU A 438 -0.47 22.08 -9.68
C GLU A 438 -0.29 23.19 -10.73
N ALA A 439 -1.38 23.88 -11.11
CA ALA A 439 -1.33 24.98 -12.06
C ALA A 439 -0.52 26.19 -11.55
N ILE A 440 -0.68 26.56 -10.27
CA ILE A 440 0.07 27.64 -9.62
C ILE A 440 1.57 27.32 -9.62
N ILE A 441 1.93 26.10 -9.23
CA ILE A 441 3.34 25.66 -9.22
C ILE A 441 3.89 25.57 -10.64
N GLN A 442 3.12 25.05 -11.60
CA GLN A 442 3.52 24.96 -13.00
C GLN A 442 3.76 26.33 -13.62
N LYS A 443 2.89 27.32 -13.34
CA LYS A 443 3.04 28.71 -13.80
C LYS A 443 4.37 29.34 -13.35
N ARG A 444 4.84 28.99 -12.15
CA ARG A 444 6.09 29.52 -11.58
C ARG A 444 7.34 28.74 -11.99
N THR A 445 7.23 27.42 -12.09
CA THR A 445 8.38 26.55 -12.37
C THR A 445 8.60 26.27 -13.85
N GLY A 446 7.58 26.53 -14.69
CA GLY A 446 7.55 26.15 -16.10
C GLY A 446 7.40 24.65 -16.35
N ASN A 447 7.46 23.82 -15.30
CA ASN A 447 7.41 22.37 -15.38
C ASN A 447 6.11 21.85 -14.80
N ALA A 448 5.50 20.86 -15.45
CA ALA A 448 4.37 20.16 -14.89
C ALA A 448 4.80 19.39 -13.62
N ILE A 449 4.16 19.70 -12.50
CA ILE A 449 4.31 18.94 -11.25
C ILE A 449 3.05 18.11 -11.03
N ARG A 450 3.20 16.93 -10.44
CA ARG A 450 2.09 16.11 -10.00
C ARG A 450 2.12 16.00 -8.49
N LEU A 451 1.10 16.48 -7.82
CA LEU A 451 1.02 16.45 -6.37
C LEU A 451 0.48 15.11 -5.88
N GLY A 452 0.96 14.68 -4.71
CA GLY A 452 0.57 13.43 -4.08
C GLY A 452 -0.49 13.64 -3.01
N VAL A 453 -1.42 12.68 -2.88
CA VAL A 453 -2.34 12.63 -1.74
C VAL A 453 -1.60 11.96 -0.58
N CYS A 454 -1.65 12.59 0.59
CA CYS A 454 -1.08 12.07 1.81
C CYS A 454 -2.12 11.91 2.92
N ARG A 455 -1.80 11.02 3.86
CA ARG A 455 -2.54 10.86 5.11
C ARG A 455 -1.64 11.29 6.26
N VAL A 456 -2.12 12.23 7.05
CA VAL A 456 -1.54 12.63 8.33
C VAL A 456 -2.28 11.86 9.41
N VAL A 457 -1.57 11.24 10.35
CA VAL A 457 -2.16 10.57 11.52
C VAL A 457 -1.45 11.15 12.73
N GLU A 458 -2.19 11.87 13.57
CA GLU A 458 -1.61 12.43 14.79
C GLU A 458 -1.28 11.33 15.79
N THR A 459 -0.15 11.49 16.48
CA THR A 459 0.37 10.46 17.40
C THR A 459 -0.39 10.44 18.73
N ASP A 460 -0.77 11.62 19.24
CA ASP A 460 -1.27 11.78 20.62
C ASP A 460 -2.81 11.84 20.71
N ASP A 461 -3.52 12.16 19.61
CA ASP A 461 -4.95 12.50 19.61
C ASP A 461 -5.86 11.39 19.04
N ALA A 462 -5.88 10.23 19.72
CA ALA A 462 -6.75 9.07 19.40
C ALA A 462 -6.68 8.57 17.93
N GLY A 463 -5.60 8.87 17.21
CA GLY A 463 -5.44 8.51 15.80
C GLY A 463 -6.31 9.34 14.85
N LYS A 464 -6.61 10.60 15.19
CA LYS A 464 -7.22 11.57 14.25
C LYS A 464 -6.38 11.58 12.97
N SER A 465 -7.01 11.12 11.87
CA SER A 465 -6.35 11.05 10.57
C SER A 465 -6.95 12.06 9.61
N VAL A 466 -6.08 12.84 8.98
CA VAL A 466 -6.44 13.81 7.95
C VAL A 466 -5.94 13.32 6.60
N LEU A 467 -6.76 13.49 5.57
CA LEU A 467 -6.36 13.30 4.17
C LEU A 467 -6.20 14.67 3.52
N GLY A 468 -5.11 14.86 2.80
CA GLY A 468 -4.83 16.10 2.10
C GLY A 468 -3.78 15.94 1.01
N ILE A 469 -3.41 17.06 0.40
CA ILE A 469 -2.40 17.13 -0.66
C ILE A 469 -1.09 17.60 -0.02
N ASP A 470 0.00 16.86 -0.20
CA ASP A 470 1.34 17.26 0.29
C ASP A 470 1.88 18.37 -0.61
N LEU A 471 2.05 19.57 -0.05
CA LEU A 471 2.58 20.73 -0.75
C LEU A 471 4.09 20.86 -0.54
N PRO A 472 4.88 21.10 -1.61
CA PRO A 472 6.28 21.44 -1.46
C PRO A 472 6.46 22.74 -0.66
N THR A 473 7.28 22.69 0.39
CA THR A 473 7.57 23.85 1.27
C THR A 473 7.99 25.11 0.51
N CYS A 474 8.71 24.97 -0.61
CA CYS A 474 9.17 26.11 -1.40
C CYS A 474 8.08 26.86 -2.15
N TYR A 475 6.91 26.24 -2.39
CA TYR A 475 5.79 26.85 -3.11
C TYR A 475 4.54 27.01 -2.23
N CYS A 476 4.57 26.50 -0.99
CA CYS A 476 3.41 26.52 -0.10
C CYS A 476 2.83 27.92 0.07
N GLN A 477 3.65 28.92 0.37
CA GLN A 477 3.16 30.29 0.56
C GLN A 477 2.45 30.82 -0.68
N ASN A 478 3.04 30.60 -1.87
CA ASN A 478 2.45 31.07 -3.11
C ASN A 478 1.11 30.41 -3.43
N VAL A 479 1.00 29.12 -3.13
CA VAL A 479 -0.26 28.38 -3.28
C VAL A 479 -1.29 28.91 -2.28
N MET A 480 -0.91 29.22 -1.04
CA MET A 480 -1.82 29.79 -0.05
C MET A 480 -2.31 31.19 -0.46
N ASP A 481 -1.40 32.09 -0.86
CA ASP A 481 -1.73 33.47 -1.24
C ASP A 481 -2.72 33.48 -2.42
N GLU A 482 -2.42 32.74 -3.50
CA GLU A 482 -3.27 32.71 -4.72
C GLU A 482 -4.61 31.99 -4.47
N LEU A 483 -4.70 31.08 -3.50
CA LEU A 483 -5.97 30.44 -3.13
C LEU A 483 -6.84 31.29 -2.20
N GLN A 484 -6.25 32.21 -1.44
CA GLN A 484 -6.95 33.18 -0.59
C GLN A 484 -7.46 34.39 -1.39
N GLU A 485 -6.70 34.87 -2.38
CA GLU A 485 -7.09 36.03 -3.21
C GLU A 485 -8.35 35.80 -4.07
N GLU A 486 -8.73 34.54 -4.34
CA GLU A 486 -9.95 34.22 -5.11
C GLU A 486 -11.28 34.39 -4.32
N ASP A 487 -11.23 34.62 -3.01
CA ASP A 487 -12.41 34.85 -2.14
C ASP A 487 -12.70 36.35 -1.90
N MET A 488 -11.88 37.28 -2.42
CA MET A 488 -12.18 38.72 -2.53
C MET A 488 -12.73 39.05 -3.92
#